data_AF-A0A6H1ZME6-F1
#
_entry.id   AF-A0A6H1ZME6-F1
#
_cell.length_a   1.000
_cell.length_b   1.000
_cell.length_c   1.000
_cell.angle_alpha   90.00
_cell.angle_beta   90.00
_cell.angle_gamma   90.00
#
_symmetry.space_group_name_H-M   'P 1'
#
loop_
_entity.id
_entity.type
_entity.pdbx_description
1 polymer ?
#
loop_
_entity_poly.entity_id
_entity_poly.type
_entity_poly.pdbx_seq_one_letter_code
_entity_poly.pdbx_strand_id
1 'polypeptide(L)'
;MPFAIAGSLTGSAPIIRTFFVGETVYEGCLVSSQTNDTSGGTGGVVLADVASEAHENDQPILGICVGVVDESRAYSSTYYGNGSTYTTTQATIASTGTPRVKVALAIPWVTLIKGPIYNAAYGTALTKQVVTTASSGGVTITAANNAITDIADDYAVAYCRKGANRGHYRVVTTSTSTTVNTVVVPFPYGIALGDVFVIASCVPGLGGLDIPATANCIDGNNDIDAYYDVYYHEVNLEESGKEYAVFSLLPKACSLGA
;
A
#
# COMPACT_ATOMS: atom_id res chain seq x y z
N MET A 1 -0.84 3.87 -11.92
CA MET A 1 -0.98 2.42 -12.10
C MET A 1 -1.01 1.82 -10.70
N PRO A 2 -1.77 0.74 -10.48
CA PRO A 2 -1.71 -0.08 -9.26
C PRO A 2 -0.31 -0.64 -8.99
N PHE A 3 -0.20 -1.55 -8.02
CA PHE A 3 1.08 -2.16 -7.67
C PHE A 3 1.77 -2.78 -8.88
N ALA A 4 3.09 -2.59 -8.95
CA ALA A 4 3.92 -3.11 -10.02
C ALA A 4 5.27 -3.60 -9.48
N ILE A 5 5.86 -4.56 -10.19
CA ILE A 5 7.24 -4.98 -9.90
C ILE A 5 8.19 -3.85 -10.29
N ALA A 6 8.93 -3.34 -9.32
CA ALA A 6 9.95 -2.30 -9.51
C ALA A 6 11.34 -2.89 -9.77
N GLY A 7 11.53 -4.18 -9.47
CA GLY A 7 12.78 -4.90 -9.68
C GLY A 7 13.09 -5.87 -8.53
N SER A 8 14.37 -6.09 -8.30
CA SER A 8 14.88 -6.93 -7.23
C SER A 8 16.19 -6.37 -6.69
N LEU A 9 16.40 -6.45 -5.38
CA LEU A 9 17.69 -6.08 -4.76
C LEU A 9 18.85 -6.96 -5.24
N THR A 10 18.58 -8.17 -5.74
CA THR A 10 19.60 -9.07 -6.28
C THR A 10 19.75 -8.95 -7.80
N GLY A 11 19.01 -8.06 -8.45
CA GLY A 11 18.97 -7.94 -9.91
C GLY A 11 18.31 -9.13 -10.63
N SER A 12 17.71 -10.06 -9.87
CA SER A 12 17.04 -11.23 -10.44
C SER A 12 15.71 -10.85 -11.10
N ALA A 13 15.36 -11.56 -12.17
CA ALA A 13 14.05 -11.43 -12.78
C ALA A 13 12.95 -11.92 -11.82
N PRO A 14 11.74 -11.34 -11.87
CA PRO A 14 10.63 -11.79 -11.04
C PRO A 14 10.23 -13.23 -11.38
N ILE A 15 9.97 -14.03 -10.35
CA ILE A 15 9.43 -15.37 -10.52
C ILE A 15 7.93 -15.25 -10.76
N ILE A 16 7.48 -15.59 -11.96
CA ILE A 16 6.06 -15.55 -12.32
C ILE A 16 5.51 -16.97 -12.37
N ARG A 17 4.43 -17.24 -11.64
CA ARG A 17 3.72 -18.52 -11.66
C ARG A 17 2.24 -18.33 -11.95
N THR A 18 1.62 -19.36 -12.51
CA THR A 18 0.18 -19.36 -12.79
C THR A 18 -0.58 -20.12 -11.72
N PHE A 19 -1.54 -19.46 -11.10
CA PHE A 19 -2.39 -20.01 -10.04
C PHE A 19 -3.85 -20.07 -10.49
N PHE A 20 -4.61 -20.98 -9.89
CA PHE A 20 -6.08 -20.88 -9.91
C PHE A 20 -6.50 -19.75 -8.99
N VAL A 21 -7.53 -19.01 -9.37
CA VAL A 21 -8.13 -18.01 -8.48
C VAL A 21 -9.12 -18.69 -7.54
N GLY A 22 -9.11 -18.29 -6.26
CA GLY A 22 -10.11 -18.69 -5.26
C GLY A 22 -11.29 -17.72 -5.20
N GLU A 23 -11.11 -16.50 -5.71
CA GLU A 23 -12.13 -15.45 -5.84
C GLU A 23 -11.89 -14.59 -7.10
N THR A 24 -12.48 -13.40 -7.18
CA THR A 24 -12.13 -12.44 -8.23
C THR A 24 -10.82 -11.73 -7.93
N VAL A 25 -9.81 -11.88 -8.81
CA VAL A 25 -8.49 -11.26 -8.68
C VAL A 25 -8.20 -10.38 -9.88
N TYR A 26 -7.56 -9.23 -9.67
CA TYR A 26 -7.26 -8.24 -10.71
C TYR A 26 -5.77 -7.97 -10.87
N GLU A 27 -5.36 -7.72 -12.11
CA GLU A 27 -4.01 -7.23 -12.43
C GLU A 27 -3.66 -5.98 -11.60
N GLY A 28 -2.44 -5.95 -11.05
CA GLY A 28 -1.93 -4.85 -10.24
C GLY A 28 -2.38 -4.86 -8.78
N CYS A 29 -3.13 -5.87 -8.34
CA CYS A 29 -3.48 -6.06 -6.94
C CYS A 29 -2.50 -7.00 -6.23
N LEU A 30 -2.27 -6.76 -4.93
CA LEU A 30 -1.62 -7.73 -4.06
C LEU A 30 -2.54 -8.92 -3.84
N VAL A 31 -1.94 -10.11 -3.77
CA VAL A 31 -2.67 -11.37 -3.63
C VAL A 31 -2.06 -12.22 -2.53
N SER A 32 -2.91 -12.98 -1.85
CA SER A 32 -2.52 -13.97 -0.84
C SER A 32 -2.97 -15.36 -1.29
N SER A 33 -2.34 -16.40 -0.74
CA SER A 33 -2.82 -17.78 -0.93
C SER A 33 -3.95 -18.06 0.06
N GLN A 34 -5.09 -18.53 -0.41
CA GLN A 34 -6.12 -19.05 0.48
C GLN A 34 -5.80 -20.52 0.79
N THR A 35 -5.31 -20.80 2.01
CA THR A 35 -5.34 -22.17 2.53
C THR A 35 -6.76 -22.51 2.92
N ASN A 36 -7.21 -23.73 2.58
CA ASN A 36 -8.58 -24.26 2.74
C ASN A 36 -9.10 -24.34 4.19
N ASP A 37 -8.50 -23.66 5.16
CA ASP A 37 -8.82 -23.88 6.56
C ASP A 37 -9.94 -22.95 7.01
N THR A 38 -11.11 -23.57 7.25
CA THR A 38 -12.21 -23.19 8.14
C THR A 38 -13.52 -22.59 7.61
N SER A 39 -13.75 -22.27 6.33
CA SER A 39 -15.09 -21.80 5.90
C SER A 39 -15.44 -21.97 4.41
N GLY A 40 -15.13 -23.11 3.79
CA GLY A 40 -15.60 -23.39 2.41
C GLY A 40 -14.82 -22.68 1.30
N GLY A 41 -13.57 -22.31 1.56
CA GLY A 41 -12.66 -21.78 0.53
C GLY A 41 -12.39 -22.82 -0.56
N THR A 42 -12.28 -22.35 -1.81
CA THR A 42 -12.12 -23.24 -2.97
C THR A 42 -10.65 -23.55 -3.30
N GLY A 43 -9.73 -23.04 -2.49
CA GLY A 43 -8.29 -23.06 -2.75
C GLY A 43 -7.91 -22.12 -3.92
N GLY A 44 -6.67 -21.63 -3.89
CA GLY A 44 -6.15 -20.75 -4.94
C GLY A 44 -5.67 -19.41 -4.40
N VAL A 45 -5.53 -18.43 -5.30
CA VAL A 45 -5.14 -17.07 -4.95
C VAL A 45 -6.36 -16.17 -4.79
N VAL A 46 -6.30 -15.33 -3.78
CA VAL A 46 -7.31 -14.34 -3.42
C VAL A 46 -6.65 -12.96 -3.36
N LEU A 47 -7.42 -11.89 -3.41
CA LEU A 47 -6.93 -10.55 -3.09
C LEU A 47 -6.39 -10.56 -1.66
N ALA A 48 -5.29 -9.85 -1.45
CA ALA A 48 -4.82 -9.60 -0.09
C ALA A 48 -5.87 -8.73 0.62
N ASP A 49 -6.27 -9.11 1.82
CA ASP A 49 -7.18 -8.31 2.63
C ASP A 49 -6.38 -7.30 3.47
N VAL A 50 -7.10 -6.32 4.04
CA VAL A 50 -6.59 -5.44 5.09
C VAL A 50 -6.00 -6.31 6.20
N ALA A 51 -4.85 -5.89 6.72
CA ALA A 51 -4.22 -6.61 7.83
C ALA A 51 -5.13 -6.61 9.06
N SER A 52 -5.06 -7.68 9.85
CA SER A 52 -5.76 -7.83 11.12
C SER A 52 -4.88 -7.35 12.27
N GLU A 53 -5.51 -6.74 13.28
CA GLU A 53 -4.83 -6.43 14.56
C GLU A 53 -4.25 -7.70 15.23
N ALA A 54 -4.82 -8.86 14.93
CA ALA A 54 -4.26 -10.16 15.29
C ALA A 54 -3.30 -10.62 14.19
N HIS A 55 -2.18 -9.93 14.02
CA HIS A 55 -1.19 -10.11 12.94
C HIS A 55 -0.73 -11.56 12.68
N GLU A 56 -0.93 -12.49 13.62
CA GLU A 56 -0.70 -13.93 13.42
C GLU A 56 -1.74 -14.64 12.52
N ASN A 57 -2.90 -14.03 12.29
CA ASN A 57 -3.98 -14.59 11.49
C ASN A 57 -3.99 -14.10 10.05
N ASP A 58 -3.13 -13.13 9.72
CA ASP A 58 -3.06 -12.56 8.37
C ASP A 58 -2.56 -13.59 7.37
N GLN A 59 -3.29 -13.71 6.26
CA GLN A 59 -2.85 -14.55 5.16
C GLN A 59 -1.63 -13.89 4.49
N PRO A 60 -0.48 -14.57 4.45
CA PRO A 60 0.74 -13.96 3.95
C PRO A 60 0.58 -13.59 2.48
N ILE A 61 1.06 -12.39 2.13
CA ILE A 61 1.05 -11.90 0.75
C ILE A 61 1.95 -12.81 -0.09
N LEU A 62 1.39 -13.35 -1.16
CA LEU A 62 2.09 -14.19 -2.13
C LEU A 62 2.84 -13.34 -3.17
N GLY A 63 2.27 -12.20 -3.56
CA GLY A 63 2.87 -11.31 -4.55
C GLY A 63 1.86 -10.39 -5.24
N ILE A 64 2.12 -10.05 -6.50
CA ILE A 64 1.26 -9.17 -7.32
C ILE A 64 0.67 -9.97 -8.47
N CYS A 65 -0.63 -9.82 -8.73
CA CYS A 65 -1.23 -10.31 -9.97
C CYS A 65 -0.70 -9.48 -11.15
N VAL A 66 0.01 -10.12 -12.08
CA VAL A 66 0.63 -9.47 -13.25
C VAL A 66 -0.02 -9.87 -14.57
N GLY A 67 -1.06 -10.71 -14.54
CA GLY A 67 -1.78 -11.07 -15.75
C GLY A 67 -2.97 -11.99 -15.50
N VAL A 68 -4.03 -11.84 -16.31
CA VAL A 68 -5.10 -12.83 -16.43
C VAL A 68 -4.79 -13.82 -17.56
N VAL A 69 -5.06 -15.11 -17.35
CA VAL A 69 -4.75 -16.17 -18.32
C VAL A 69 -5.98 -16.64 -19.10
N ASP A 70 -7.16 -16.59 -18.51
CA ASP A 70 -8.40 -17.04 -19.15
C ASP A 70 -9.05 -15.97 -20.05
N GLU A 71 -10.03 -16.39 -20.83
CA GLU A 71 -10.74 -15.52 -21.78
C GLU A 71 -11.88 -14.72 -21.12
N SER A 72 -12.16 -14.93 -19.82
CA SER A 72 -13.17 -14.17 -19.08
C SER A 72 -12.69 -12.78 -18.65
N ARG A 73 -11.44 -12.42 -18.99
CA ARG A 73 -10.82 -11.16 -18.62
C ARG A 73 -11.70 -9.95 -18.96
N ALA A 74 -12.04 -9.20 -17.92
CA ALA A 74 -12.75 -7.93 -18.03
C ALA A 74 -12.03 -6.86 -17.22
N TYR A 75 -11.88 -5.68 -17.79
CA TYR A 75 -11.31 -4.53 -17.09
C TYR A 75 -12.28 -4.02 -16.02
N SER A 76 -11.78 -3.81 -14.81
CA SER A 76 -12.52 -3.14 -13.75
C SER A 76 -12.01 -1.73 -13.54
N SER A 77 -12.92 -0.74 -13.56
CA SER A 77 -12.59 0.64 -13.21
C SER A 77 -12.37 0.85 -11.72
N THR A 78 -12.83 -0.07 -10.87
CA THR A 78 -12.64 -0.02 -9.41
C THR A 78 -11.26 -0.51 -9.01
N TYR A 79 -10.80 -1.60 -9.63
CA TYR A 79 -9.51 -2.22 -9.34
C TYR A 79 -8.39 -1.76 -10.28
N TYR A 80 -8.75 -1.09 -11.38
CA TYR A 80 -7.85 -0.57 -12.41
C TYR A 80 -6.99 -1.63 -13.09
N GLY A 81 -7.56 -2.82 -13.30
CA GLY A 81 -6.90 -3.96 -13.92
C GLY A 81 -7.90 -4.95 -14.54
N ASN A 82 -7.39 -5.87 -15.38
CA ASN A 82 -8.20 -6.99 -15.87
C ASN A 82 -8.37 -8.03 -14.77
N GLY A 83 -9.59 -8.56 -14.62
CA GLY A 83 -9.93 -9.53 -13.59
C GLY A 83 -10.16 -10.94 -14.12
N SER A 84 -9.91 -11.95 -13.28
CA SER A 84 -10.35 -13.34 -13.44
C SER A 84 -11.23 -13.69 -12.24
N THR A 85 -12.38 -14.31 -12.48
CA THR A 85 -13.34 -14.66 -11.44
C THR A 85 -13.44 -16.17 -11.25
N TYR A 86 -13.36 -16.62 -10.01
CA TYR A 86 -13.62 -18.01 -9.68
C TYR A 86 -14.99 -18.48 -10.18
N THR A 87 -15.05 -19.69 -10.76
CA THR A 87 -16.31 -20.31 -11.18
C THR A 87 -16.27 -21.82 -11.04
N THR A 88 -17.39 -22.41 -10.61
CA THR A 88 -17.66 -23.85 -10.64
C THR A 88 -18.45 -24.28 -11.88
N THR A 89 -18.93 -23.32 -12.68
CA THR A 89 -19.87 -23.60 -13.76
C THR A 89 -19.14 -24.21 -14.96
N GLN A 90 -19.42 -25.49 -15.23
CA GLN A 90 -18.80 -26.23 -16.34
C GLN A 90 -18.96 -25.52 -17.69
N ALA A 91 -20.14 -24.95 -17.96
CA ALA A 91 -20.38 -24.22 -19.21
C ALA A 91 -19.47 -22.99 -19.36
N THR A 92 -19.20 -22.26 -18.28
CA THR A 92 -18.28 -21.11 -18.27
C THR A 92 -16.83 -21.56 -18.46
N ILE A 93 -16.43 -22.65 -17.80
CA ILE A 93 -15.07 -23.20 -17.96
C ILE A 93 -14.85 -23.69 -19.40
N ALA A 94 -15.87 -24.30 -20.01
CA ALA A 94 -15.81 -24.75 -21.40
C ALA A 94 -15.73 -23.58 -22.39
N SER A 95 -16.34 -22.42 -22.08
CA SER A 95 -16.36 -21.26 -22.98
C SER A 95 -15.18 -20.32 -22.81
N THR A 96 -14.68 -20.12 -21.59
CA THR A 96 -13.66 -19.10 -21.26
C THR A 96 -12.35 -19.67 -20.76
N GLY A 97 -12.27 -20.99 -20.56
CA GLY A 97 -11.15 -21.66 -19.92
C GLY A 97 -11.25 -21.67 -18.40
N THR A 98 -10.31 -22.36 -17.75
CA THR A 98 -10.27 -22.40 -16.28
C THR A 98 -9.74 -21.08 -15.72
N PRO A 99 -10.43 -20.46 -14.74
CA PRO A 99 -10.02 -19.18 -14.14
C PRO A 99 -8.61 -19.24 -13.54
N ARG A 100 -7.68 -18.45 -14.11
CA ARG A 100 -6.27 -18.47 -13.72
C ARG A 100 -5.62 -17.10 -13.89
N VAL A 101 -4.69 -16.81 -12.99
CA VAL A 101 -3.89 -15.58 -13.02
C VAL A 101 -2.40 -15.89 -12.94
N LYS A 102 -1.58 -14.99 -13.47
CA LYS A 102 -0.13 -14.96 -13.30
C LYS A 102 0.18 -14.07 -12.10
N VAL A 103 0.92 -14.62 -11.14
CA VAL A 103 1.38 -13.89 -9.96
C VAL A 103 2.90 -13.79 -10.03
N ALA A 104 3.42 -12.57 -9.92
CA ALA A 104 4.83 -12.33 -9.65
C ALA A 104 5.06 -12.50 -8.15
N LEU A 105 5.77 -13.56 -7.77
CA LEU A 105 5.99 -13.94 -6.38
C LEU A 105 6.86 -12.93 -5.67
N ALA A 106 6.43 -12.53 -4.48
CA ALA A 106 7.23 -11.71 -3.60
C ALA A 106 8.22 -12.59 -2.84
N ILE A 107 9.51 -12.35 -3.03
CA ILE A 107 10.58 -12.93 -2.23
C ILE A 107 10.85 -11.94 -1.08
N PRO A 108 10.75 -12.37 0.19
CA PRO A 108 11.01 -11.51 1.33
C PRO A 108 12.34 -10.79 1.19
N TRP A 109 12.38 -9.51 1.57
CA TRP A 109 13.53 -8.60 1.44
C TRP A 109 14.05 -8.33 0.03
N VAL A 110 13.62 -9.08 -0.98
CA VAL A 110 14.29 -9.10 -2.29
C VAL A 110 13.44 -8.48 -3.39
N THR A 111 12.16 -8.85 -3.47
CA THR A 111 11.27 -8.33 -4.50
C THR A 111 10.91 -6.89 -4.18
N LEU A 112 11.21 -5.97 -5.11
CA LEU A 112 10.82 -4.57 -4.99
C LEU A 112 9.48 -4.36 -5.67
N ILE A 113 8.54 -3.82 -4.90
CA ILE A 113 7.19 -3.50 -5.31
C ILE A 113 7.04 -1.98 -5.28
N LYS A 114 6.56 -1.39 -6.38
CA LYS A 114 6.17 0.01 -6.44
C LYS A 114 4.65 0.10 -6.28
N GLY A 115 4.20 0.82 -5.26
CA GLY A 115 2.78 1.06 -4.98
C GLY A 115 2.47 2.55 -4.99
N PRO A 116 1.34 2.98 -5.59
CA PRO A 116 0.86 4.33 -5.41
C PRO A 116 0.33 4.52 -3.98
N ILE A 117 0.52 5.71 -3.42
CA ILE A 117 0.02 6.07 -2.09
C ILE A 117 -1.22 6.95 -2.27
N TYR A 118 -2.35 6.54 -1.69
CA TYR A 118 -3.61 7.27 -1.75
C TYR A 118 -4.26 7.36 -0.37
N ASN A 119 -5.32 8.16 -0.26
CA ASN A 119 -6.16 8.24 0.93
C ASN A 119 -7.32 7.26 0.78
N ALA A 120 -7.29 6.14 1.51
CA ALA A 120 -8.30 5.08 1.58
C ALA A 120 -8.64 4.32 0.28
N ALA A 121 -8.55 4.96 -0.88
CA ALA A 121 -8.96 4.38 -2.15
C ALA A 121 -8.11 4.90 -3.30
N TYR A 122 -7.90 4.02 -4.28
CA TYR A 122 -7.12 4.34 -5.47
C TYR A 122 -7.64 5.60 -6.18
N GLY A 123 -6.73 6.53 -6.46
CA GLY A 123 -7.02 7.78 -7.17
C GLY A 123 -7.41 8.96 -6.27
N THR A 124 -7.67 8.73 -4.98
CA THR A 124 -7.92 9.80 -4.01
C THR A 124 -6.59 10.30 -3.45
N ALA A 125 -6.12 11.46 -3.91
CA ALA A 125 -4.85 12.02 -3.47
C ALA A 125 -4.76 12.23 -1.94
N LEU A 126 -3.54 12.19 -1.41
CA LEU A 126 -3.30 12.44 0.01
C LEU A 126 -3.80 13.82 0.45
N THR A 127 -4.27 13.85 1.69
CA THR A 127 -4.83 15.04 2.31
C THR A 127 -3.77 16.11 2.55
N LYS A 128 -4.05 17.33 2.11
CA LYS A 128 -3.18 18.49 2.37
C LYS A 128 -3.39 19.02 3.79
N GLN A 129 -2.28 19.28 4.46
CA GLN A 129 -2.21 19.90 5.78
C GLN A 129 -1.73 21.34 5.61
N VAL A 130 -2.67 22.29 5.54
CA VAL A 130 -2.37 23.72 5.46
C VAL A 130 -2.16 24.24 6.87
N VAL A 131 -0.96 24.77 7.13
CA VAL A 131 -0.57 25.19 8.47
C VAL A 131 -1.38 26.41 8.91
N THR A 132 -2.05 26.27 10.06
CA THR A 132 -2.88 27.31 10.71
C THR A 132 -2.25 27.89 11.98
N THR A 133 -1.10 27.38 12.41
CA THR A 133 -0.31 27.98 13.49
C THR A 133 1.17 27.82 13.18
N ALA A 134 1.91 28.92 13.19
CA ALA A 134 3.34 28.91 12.90
C ALA A 134 4.13 28.22 14.03
N SER A 135 5.21 27.53 13.66
CA SER A 135 6.16 26.91 14.60
C SER A 135 7.56 27.44 14.30
N SER A 136 8.04 28.37 15.13
CA SER A 136 9.37 28.97 14.97
C SER A 136 10.51 27.95 15.08
N GLY A 137 10.32 26.90 15.89
CA GLY A 137 11.27 25.79 16.03
C GLY A 137 11.22 24.76 14.90
N GLY A 138 10.23 24.83 14.00
CA GLY A 138 10.09 23.89 12.89
C GLY A 138 9.77 22.45 13.34
N VAL A 139 9.10 22.30 14.50
CA VAL A 139 8.83 20.99 15.14
C VAL A 139 7.36 20.61 15.15
N THR A 140 6.46 21.54 14.83
CA THR A 140 5.01 21.33 14.95
C THR A 140 4.30 21.75 13.67
N ILE A 141 3.54 20.82 13.10
CA ILE A 141 2.65 21.03 11.97
C ILE A 141 1.23 21.08 12.54
N THR A 142 0.74 22.30 12.77
CA THR A 142 -0.63 22.54 13.23
C THR A 142 -1.50 22.95 12.05
N ALA A 143 -2.54 22.19 11.74
CA ALA A 143 -3.46 22.43 10.65
C ALA A 143 -4.91 22.16 11.09
N ALA A 144 -5.88 22.87 10.50
CA ALA A 144 -7.30 22.72 10.85
C ALA A 144 -7.98 21.50 10.18
N ASN A 145 -7.22 20.57 9.62
CA ASN A 145 -7.77 19.47 8.82
C ASN A 145 -7.79 18.16 9.60
N ASN A 146 -8.99 17.78 10.04
CA ASN A 146 -9.27 16.59 10.84
C ASN A 146 -9.35 15.28 10.05
N ALA A 147 -9.12 15.30 8.73
CA ALA A 147 -9.29 14.13 7.86
C ALA A 147 -8.13 13.14 7.92
N ILE A 148 -7.11 13.41 8.74
CA ILE A 148 -6.13 12.40 9.11
C ILE A 148 -6.36 12.06 10.57
N THR A 149 -7.12 10.98 10.79
CA THR A 149 -7.32 10.38 12.11
C THR A 149 -6.04 9.64 12.49
N ASP A 150 -5.40 10.12 13.56
CA ASP A 150 -4.28 9.50 14.27
C ASP A 150 -3.23 8.87 13.36
N ILE A 151 -2.29 9.70 12.87
CA ILE A 151 -1.19 9.16 12.07
C ILE A 151 -0.34 8.27 12.96
N ALA A 152 -0.10 7.03 12.53
CA ALA A 152 0.78 6.10 13.21
C ALA A 152 2.12 6.74 13.58
N ASP A 153 2.29 6.97 14.88
CA ASP A 153 3.51 7.52 15.45
C ASP A 153 4.71 6.67 15.03
N ASP A 154 5.80 7.34 14.62
CA ASP A 154 7.04 6.74 14.13
C ASP A 154 6.94 5.95 12.80
N TYR A 155 5.72 5.72 12.28
CA TYR A 155 5.49 5.00 11.02
C TYR A 155 5.05 5.89 9.86
N ALA A 156 5.06 7.20 10.06
CA ALA A 156 4.64 8.16 9.05
C ALA A 156 5.65 9.27 8.80
N VAL A 157 5.60 9.82 7.59
CA VAL A 157 6.48 10.90 7.15
C VAL A 157 5.67 12.11 6.72
N ALA A 158 6.03 13.27 7.27
CA ALA A 158 5.57 14.57 6.84
C ALA A 158 6.51 15.12 5.76
N TYR A 159 5.93 15.59 4.65
CA TYR A 159 6.65 16.24 3.55
C TYR A 159 6.10 17.64 3.31
N CYS A 160 7.00 18.63 3.25
CA CYS A 160 6.62 20.01 2.92
C CYS A 160 6.53 20.19 1.40
N ARG A 161 5.32 20.43 0.88
CA ARG A 161 5.05 20.73 -0.54
C ARG A 161 5.23 22.21 -0.88
N LYS A 162 4.96 23.09 0.08
CA LYS A 162 5.00 24.55 -0.10
C LYS A 162 5.46 25.22 1.18
N GLY A 163 6.35 26.19 1.03
CA GLY A 163 6.93 26.93 2.15
C GLY A 163 8.45 26.98 2.04
N ALA A 164 9.09 27.59 3.04
CA ALA A 164 10.55 27.63 3.14
C ALA A 164 11.17 26.23 3.29
N ASN A 165 10.40 25.29 3.86
CA ASN A 165 10.82 23.91 4.07
C ASN A 165 10.54 22.97 2.89
N ARG A 166 10.09 23.48 1.73
CA ARG A 166 9.70 22.66 0.58
C ARG A 166 10.81 21.66 0.19
N GLY A 167 10.44 20.40 0.00
CA GLY A 167 11.40 19.35 -0.36
C GLY A 167 11.95 18.56 0.83
N HIS A 168 11.65 18.98 2.07
CA HIS A 168 12.11 18.27 3.26
C HIS A 168 11.06 17.30 3.80
N TYR A 169 11.58 16.16 4.29
CA TYR A 169 10.83 15.10 4.97
C TYR A 169 11.20 15.05 6.45
N ARG A 170 10.24 14.72 7.32
CA ARG A 170 10.46 14.38 8.72
C ARG A 170 9.53 13.27 9.16
N VAL A 171 10.03 12.35 9.98
CA VAL A 171 9.20 11.34 10.64
C VAL A 171 8.33 12.03 11.67
N VAL A 172 7.03 11.74 11.63
CA VAL A 172 6.07 12.18 12.66
C VAL A 172 6.26 11.26 13.85
N THR A 173 6.52 11.85 15.01
CA THR A 173 6.84 11.12 16.25
C THR A 173 5.74 11.22 17.29
N THR A 174 4.80 12.15 17.09
CA THR A 174 3.62 12.26 17.94
C THR A 174 2.50 12.95 17.16
N SER A 175 1.39 12.24 16.97
CA SER A 175 0.10 12.76 16.57
C SER A 175 -0.74 12.93 17.83
N THR A 176 -0.76 14.15 18.38
CA THR A 176 -1.54 14.42 19.61
C THR A 176 -3.02 14.68 19.33
N SER A 177 -3.38 14.83 18.05
CA SER A 177 -4.74 15.06 17.55
C SER A 177 -4.75 15.00 16.03
N THR A 178 -5.96 14.95 15.45
CA THR A 178 -6.17 15.13 14.01
C THR A 178 -5.71 16.49 13.45
N THR A 179 -5.23 17.40 14.30
CA THR A 179 -4.87 18.78 13.93
C THR A 179 -3.42 19.13 14.22
N VAL A 180 -2.70 18.34 15.01
CA VAL A 180 -1.34 18.66 15.44
C VAL A 180 -0.44 17.43 15.34
N ASN A 181 0.52 17.52 14.43
CA ASN A 181 1.57 16.53 14.25
C ASN A 181 2.90 17.15 14.66
N THR A 182 3.70 16.39 15.40
CA THR A 182 5.03 16.85 15.85
C THR A 182 6.14 15.95 15.33
N VAL A 183 7.33 16.53 15.23
CA VAL A 183 8.54 15.85 14.79
C VAL A 183 9.65 16.13 15.80
N VAL A 184 10.41 15.10 16.16
CA VAL A 184 11.57 15.26 17.06
C VAL A 184 12.72 16.00 16.36
N VAL A 185 12.99 15.63 15.09
CA VAL A 185 14.03 16.30 14.30
C VAL A 185 13.40 17.51 13.60
N PRO A 186 13.80 18.75 13.93
CA PRO A 186 13.17 19.93 13.36
C PRO A 186 13.40 20.03 11.84
N PHE A 187 12.45 20.65 11.15
CA PHE A 187 12.67 21.14 9.80
C PHE A 187 13.77 22.23 9.78
N PRO A 188 14.51 22.41 8.66
CA PRO A 188 15.63 23.36 8.61
C PRO A 188 15.25 24.82 8.84
N TYR A 189 13.99 25.18 8.55
CA TYR A 189 13.44 26.51 8.77
C TYR A 189 12.19 26.44 9.66
N GLY A 190 11.83 27.56 10.28
CA GLY A 190 10.53 27.69 10.95
C GLY A 190 9.38 27.38 9.99
N ILE A 191 8.32 26.76 10.51
CA ILE A 191 7.11 26.45 9.76
C ILE A 191 6.18 27.66 9.85
N ALA A 192 5.81 28.24 8.71
CA ALA A 192 4.98 29.45 8.64
C ALA A 192 3.49 29.13 8.44
N LEU A 193 2.64 30.09 8.80
CA LEU A 193 1.22 30.07 8.46
C LEU A 193 1.04 29.97 6.93
N GLY A 194 0.22 29.04 6.47
CA GLY A 194 -0.06 28.82 5.05
C GLY A 194 0.98 27.97 4.30
N ASP A 195 2.02 27.47 4.99
CA ASP A 195 2.83 26.36 4.49
C ASP A 195 1.93 25.13 4.28
N VAL A 196 2.29 24.27 3.32
CA VAL A 196 1.49 23.10 2.97
C VAL A 196 2.33 21.85 3.12
N PHE A 197 1.85 20.95 3.97
CA PHE A 197 2.40 19.62 4.17
C PHE A 197 1.46 18.57 3.61
N VAL A 198 2.01 17.39 3.36
CA VAL A 198 1.27 16.13 3.32
C VAL A 198 1.93 15.18 4.28
N ILE A 199 1.14 14.28 4.82
CA ILE A 199 1.63 13.22 5.69
C ILE A 199 1.16 11.91 5.09
N ALA A 200 2.06 10.94 5.04
CA ALA A 200 1.77 9.59 4.60
C ALA A 200 2.24 8.60 5.66
N SER A 201 1.42 7.60 5.94
CA SER A 201 1.72 6.44 6.78
C SER A 201 2.68 5.48 6.06
N CYS A 202 3.83 6.01 5.65
CA CYS A 202 4.95 5.30 5.05
C CYS A 202 6.24 5.97 5.54
N VAL A 203 7.08 5.24 6.25
CA VAL A 203 8.38 5.74 6.73
C VAL A 203 9.53 5.11 5.95
N PRO A 204 10.49 5.88 5.42
CA PRO A 204 11.70 5.29 4.82
C PRO A 204 12.40 4.35 5.80
N GLY A 205 12.71 3.13 5.37
CA GLY A 205 13.21 2.07 6.26
C GLY A 205 12.11 1.10 6.68
N LEU A 206 12.23 0.56 7.89
CA LEU A 206 11.25 -0.40 8.43
C LEU A 206 9.93 0.32 8.75
N GLY A 207 8.82 -0.21 8.25
CA GLY A 207 7.50 0.33 8.55
C GLY A 207 6.36 -0.64 8.23
N GLY A 208 5.14 -0.16 8.44
CA GLY A 208 3.92 -0.88 8.09
C GLY A 208 3.43 -0.56 6.67
N LEU A 209 2.91 -1.58 6.00
CA LEU A 209 2.10 -1.45 4.80
C LEU A 209 0.65 -1.70 5.18
N ASP A 210 -0.16 -0.66 5.03
CA ASP A 210 -1.60 -0.74 5.06
C ASP A 210 -2.16 -0.66 3.63
N ILE A 211 -3.18 -1.46 3.35
CA ILE A 211 -3.83 -1.57 2.06
C ILE A 211 -5.35 -1.59 2.26
N PRO A 212 -6.12 -0.93 1.37
CA PRO A 212 -7.58 -1.09 1.39
C PRO A 212 -7.97 -2.49 0.88
N ALA A 213 -9.22 -2.88 1.11
CA ALA A 213 -9.78 -4.16 0.62
C ALA A 213 -9.65 -4.37 -0.90
N THR A 214 -9.41 -3.32 -1.68
CA THR A 214 -9.14 -3.43 -3.12
C THR A 214 -7.71 -3.87 -3.45
N ALA A 215 -6.81 -3.85 -2.48
CA ALA A 215 -5.41 -4.31 -2.57
C ALA A 215 -4.60 -3.70 -3.73
N ASN A 216 -4.96 -2.52 -4.20
CA ASN A 216 -4.41 -1.90 -5.43
C ASN A 216 -3.63 -0.59 -5.19
N CYS A 217 -3.54 -0.15 -3.95
CA CYS A 217 -2.71 0.98 -3.50
C CYS A 217 -2.30 0.81 -2.04
N ILE A 218 -1.40 1.68 -1.59
CA ILE A 218 -1.08 1.88 -0.17
C ILE A 218 -2.08 2.88 0.39
N ASP A 219 -2.68 2.59 1.54
CA ASP A 219 -3.45 3.59 2.28
C ASP A 219 -2.49 4.44 3.12
N GLY A 220 -2.25 5.66 2.67
CA GLY A 220 -1.29 6.56 3.28
C GLY A 220 -1.89 7.53 4.29
N ASN A 221 -3.22 7.61 4.47
CA ASN A 221 -3.83 8.51 5.46
C ASN A 221 -4.57 7.80 6.59
N ASN A 222 -4.37 6.49 6.73
CA ASN A 222 -4.91 5.71 7.82
C ASN A 222 -4.00 5.70 9.07
N ASP A 223 -4.62 5.48 10.22
CA ASP A 223 -3.93 5.03 11.43
C ASP A 223 -3.49 3.58 11.21
N ILE A 224 -2.19 3.31 11.34
CA ILE A 224 -1.64 1.98 11.05
C ILE A 224 -1.82 1.09 12.29
N ASP A 225 -3.07 0.78 12.64
CA ASP A 225 -3.41 -0.15 13.73
C ASP A 225 -3.04 -1.59 13.38
N ALA A 226 -3.23 -1.98 12.12
CA ALA A 226 -2.90 -3.28 11.58
C ALA A 226 -2.17 -3.12 10.25
N TYR A 227 -1.11 -3.91 10.05
CA TYR A 227 -0.25 -3.77 8.87
C TYR A 227 0.58 -5.01 8.54
N TYR A 228 1.04 -5.05 7.30
CA TYR A 228 2.08 -5.95 6.83
C TYR A 228 3.46 -5.32 7.03
N ASP A 229 4.39 -6.06 7.63
CA ASP A 229 5.77 -5.61 7.80
C ASP A 229 6.48 -5.40 6.45
N VAL A 230 7.00 -4.20 6.22
CA VAL A 230 7.76 -3.85 4.99
C VAL A 230 9.02 -3.05 5.28
N TYR A 231 9.91 -3.04 4.29
CA TYR A 231 11.01 -2.10 4.22
C TYR A 231 10.81 -1.17 3.03
N TYR A 232 10.57 0.11 3.29
CA TYR A 232 10.46 1.16 2.28
C TYR A 232 11.85 1.63 1.84
N HIS A 233 12.17 1.39 0.57
CA HIS A 233 13.41 1.83 -0.08
C HIS A 233 13.30 3.26 -0.63
N GLU A 234 12.09 3.66 -0.99
CA GLU A 234 11.79 4.99 -1.51
C GLU A 234 10.38 5.40 -1.11
N VAL A 235 10.19 6.66 -0.74
CA VAL A 235 8.89 7.29 -0.55
C VAL A 235 8.92 8.63 -1.26
N ASN A 236 7.98 8.88 -2.17
CA ASN A 236 7.87 10.12 -2.92
C ASN A 236 6.49 10.74 -2.67
N LEU A 237 6.48 11.92 -2.03
CA LEU A 237 5.26 12.67 -1.71
C LEU A 237 5.21 14.03 -2.42
N GLU A 238 6.00 14.22 -3.48
CA GLU A 238 6.23 15.54 -4.07
C GLU A 238 5.01 16.11 -4.79
N GLU A 239 4.31 15.27 -5.53
CA GLU A 239 3.21 15.66 -6.41
C GLU A 239 1.88 15.01 -6.00
N SER A 240 0.83 15.81 -5.95
CA SER A 240 -0.52 15.37 -5.54
C SER A 240 -1.12 14.39 -6.54
N GLY A 241 -1.58 13.24 -6.07
CA GLY A 241 -2.18 12.17 -6.87
C GLY A 241 -1.17 11.29 -7.62
N LYS A 242 0.14 11.52 -7.41
CA LYS A 242 1.25 10.75 -8.03
C LYS A 242 2.23 10.23 -6.99
N GLU A 243 1.85 10.28 -5.71
CA GLU A 243 2.65 9.78 -4.61
C GLU A 243 2.87 8.27 -4.76
N TYR A 244 4.05 7.80 -4.39
CA TYR A 244 4.37 6.37 -4.46
C TYR A 244 5.41 5.99 -3.42
N ALA A 245 5.45 4.69 -3.12
CA ALA A 245 6.56 4.08 -2.40
C ALA A 245 7.12 2.90 -3.20
N VAL A 246 8.40 2.59 -2.97
CA VAL A 246 9.04 1.34 -3.38
C VAL A 246 9.42 0.58 -2.13
N PHE A 247 8.93 -0.64 -1.97
CA PHE A 247 9.11 -1.44 -0.77
C PHE A 247 9.39 -2.90 -1.07
N SER A 248 9.91 -3.62 -0.08
CA SER A 248 10.00 -5.08 -0.06
C SER A 248 9.29 -5.62 1.17
N LEU A 249 8.55 -6.70 1.02
CA LEU A 249 7.86 -7.38 2.11
C LEU A 249 8.87 -8.07 3.05
N LEU A 250 8.59 -8.09 4.35
CA LEU A 250 9.36 -8.87 5.32
C LEU A 250 8.88 -10.33 5.39
N PRO A 251 9.69 -11.27 5.95
CA PRO A 251 9.36 -12.69 5.98
C PRO A 251 8.05 -13.05 6.70
N LYS A 252 7.58 -12.21 7.62
CA LYS A 252 6.29 -12.41 8.28
C LYS A 252 5.12 -12.03 7.35
N ALA A 253 5.30 -10.95 6.57
CA ALA A 253 4.29 -10.42 5.67
C ALA A 253 4.12 -11.22 4.38
N CYS A 254 5.09 -12.05 4.00
CA CYS A 254 5.02 -12.84 2.78
C CYS A 254 5.50 -14.27 2.95
N SER A 255 4.86 -15.19 2.22
CA SER A 255 5.28 -16.59 2.15
C SER A 255 5.80 -16.88 0.75
N LEU A 256 6.94 -17.57 0.70
CA LEU A 256 7.34 -18.28 -0.51
C LEU A 256 6.40 -19.46 -0.63
N GLY A 257 5.25 -19.27 -1.28
CA GLY A 257 4.24 -20.31 -1.48
C GLY A 257 4.91 -21.66 -1.81
N ALA A 258 4.59 -22.66 -0.99
CA ALA A 258 5.16 -24.01 -1.08
C ALA A 258 4.90 -24.67 -2.44
#